data_AF-A0A2N8NAE3-F1
#
_entry.id   AF-A0A2N8NAE3-F1
#
_cell.length_a   1.000
_cell.length_b   1.000
_cell.length_c   1.000
_cell.angle_alpha   90.00
_cell.angle_beta   90.00
_cell.angle_gamma   90.00
#
_symmetry.space_group_name_H-M   'P 1'
#
loop_
_entity.id
_entity.type
_entity.pdbx_description
1 polymer ?
#
loop_
_entity_poly.entity_id
_entity_poly.type
_entity_poly.pdbx_seq_one_letter_code
_entity_poly.pdbx_strand_id
1 'polypeptide(L)'
;MKATVTTQLTEEIFRHLTVIVTDEGQYRKAAEALRVIAEEIQAKRLIHSDTTERIEASPAMMEIIRRGDEEIARGQTPPIKLEDLWK
;
A
#
# COMPACT_ATOMS: atom_id res chain seq x y z
N MET A 1 -10.07 6.85 -17.74
CA MET A 1 -9.82 5.39 -17.73
C MET A 1 -9.82 4.76 -16.34
N LYS A 2 -9.31 5.40 -15.27
CA LYS A 2 -9.34 4.85 -13.90
C LYS A 2 -10.74 4.51 -13.38
N ALA A 3 -11.74 5.38 -13.60
CA ALA A 3 -13.11 5.17 -13.08
C ALA A 3 -13.78 3.90 -13.65
N THR A 4 -13.57 3.60 -14.94
CA THR A 4 -14.21 2.48 -15.65
C THR A 4 -13.75 1.12 -15.13
N VAL A 5 -12.48 1.00 -14.76
CA VAL A 5 -11.90 -0.25 -14.22
C VAL A 5 -12.42 -0.52 -12.81
N THR A 6 -12.60 0.52 -12.00
CA THR A 6 -13.17 0.39 -10.64
C THR A 6 -14.62 -0.12 -10.70
N THR A 7 -15.43 0.35 -11.66
CA THR A 7 -16.83 -0.08 -11.82
C THR A 7 -16.93 -1.55 -12.22
N GLN A 8 -16.10 -2.03 -13.14
CA GLN A 8 -16.12 -3.42 -13.60
C GLN A 8 -15.71 -4.42 -12.50
N LEU A 9 -14.64 -4.11 -11.75
CA LEU A 9 -14.20 -4.96 -10.64
C LEU A 9 -15.26 -5.05 -9.53
N THR A 10 -15.97 -3.95 -9.31
CA THR A 10 -17.07 -3.88 -8.35
C THR A 10 -18.24 -4.79 -8.76
N GLU A 11 -18.65 -4.75 -10.03
CA GLU A 11 -19.73 -5.62 -10.54
C GLU A 11 -19.38 -7.12 -10.50
N GLU A 12 -18.13 -7.49 -10.78
CA GLU A 12 -17.69 -8.88 -10.80
C GLU A 12 -17.63 -9.49 -9.39
N ILE A 13 -17.10 -8.73 -8.42
CA ILE A 13 -17.10 -9.11 -7.01
C ILE A 13 -18.55 -9.25 -6.50
N PHE A 14 -19.44 -8.33 -6.86
CA PHE A 14 -20.84 -8.41 -6.48
C PHE A 14 -21.57 -9.62 -7.08
N ARG A 15 -21.24 -9.99 -8.32
CA ARG A 15 -21.79 -11.18 -9.00
C ARG A 15 -21.37 -12.47 -8.32
N HIS A 16 -20.14 -12.56 -7.82
CA HIS A 16 -19.67 -13.74 -7.10
C HIS A 16 -20.25 -13.83 -5.68
N LEU A 17 -20.48 -12.69 -5.02
CA LEU A 17 -21.14 -12.64 -3.73
C LEU A 17 -22.62 -13.06 -3.79
N THR A 18 -23.34 -12.71 -4.86
CA THR A 18 -24.75 -13.11 -5.04
C THR A 18 -24.91 -14.61 -5.21
N VAL A 19 -23.90 -15.32 -5.69
CA VAL A 19 -23.90 -16.79 -5.83
C VAL A 19 -23.71 -17.49 -4.47
N ILE A 20 -23.00 -16.85 -3.54
CA ILE A 20 -22.61 -17.45 -2.25
C ILE A 20 -23.64 -17.12 -1.16
N VAL A 21 -24.38 -16.02 -1.29
CA VAL A 21 -25.23 -15.49 -0.22
C VAL A 21 -26.71 -15.51 -0.63
N THR A 22 -27.47 -16.46 -0.09
CA THR A 22 -28.91 -16.60 -0.32
C THR A 22 -29.78 -15.69 0.56
N ASP A 23 -29.17 -14.91 1.45
CA ASP A 23 -29.82 -14.01 2.40
C ASP A 23 -29.39 -12.55 2.13
N GLU A 24 -30.35 -11.72 1.72
CA GLU A 24 -30.17 -10.31 1.38
C GLU A 24 -29.47 -9.51 2.49
N GLY A 25 -29.70 -9.86 3.76
CA GLY A 25 -29.07 -9.21 4.91
C GLY A 25 -27.57 -9.52 5.03
N GLN A 26 -27.16 -10.74 4.68
CA GLN A 26 -25.75 -11.12 4.65
C GLN A 26 -25.04 -10.52 3.44
N TYR A 27 -25.73 -10.40 2.30
CA TYR A 27 -25.19 -9.77 1.10
C TYR A 27 -24.85 -8.31 1.37
N ARG A 28 -25.76 -7.57 2.02
CA ARG A 28 -25.54 -6.17 2.38
C ARG A 28 -24.34 -5.98 3.32
N LYS A 29 -24.17 -6.87 4.30
CA LYS A 29 -23.00 -6.85 5.20
C LYS A 29 -21.70 -7.14 4.48
N ALA A 30 -21.70 -8.13 3.57
CA ALA A 30 -20.52 -8.46 2.77
C ALA A 30 -20.12 -7.31 1.81
N ALA A 31 -21.12 -6.68 1.18
CA ALA A 31 -20.94 -5.51 0.34
C ALA A 31 -20.29 -4.34 1.08
N GLU A 32 -20.79 -4.06 2.29
CA GLU A 32 -20.28 -2.98 3.13
C GLU A 32 -18.85 -3.26 3.62
N ALA A 33 -18.57 -4.50 4.04
CA ALA A 33 -17.23 -4.91 4.46
C ALA A 33 -16.21 -4.76 3.32
N LEU A 34 -16.56 -5.16 2.10
CA LEU A 34 -15.69 -5.00 0.93
C LEU A 34 -15.44 -3.54 0.56
N ARG A 35 -16.46 -2.68 0.69
CA ARG A 35 -16.31 -1.24 0.46
C ARG A 35 -15.28 -0.63 1.42
N VAL A 36 -15.39 -0.96 2.71
CA VAL A 36 -14.45 -0.50 3.75
C VAL A 36 -13.03 -0.98 3.46
N ILE A 37 -12.87 -2.27 3.10
CA ILE A 37 -11.55 -2.83 2.75
C ILE A 37 -10.97 -2.12 1.53
N ALA A 38 -11.77 -1.87 0.49
CA ALA A 38 -11.32 -1.17 -0.71
C ALA A 38 -10.89 0.27 -0.42
N GLU A 39 -11.64 0.99 0.42
CA GLU A 39 -11.30 2.34 0.88
C GLU A 39 -9.98 2.35 1.68
N GLU A 40 -9.78 1.39 2.58
CA GLU A 40 -8.56 1.27 3.37
C GLU A 40 -7.33 0.94 2.49
N ILE A 41 -7.48 0.05 1.51
CA ILE A 41 -6.42 -0.26 0.54
C ILE A 41 -6.07 0.97 -0.31
N GLN A 42 -7.07 1.72 -0.78
CA GLN A 42 -6.83 2.95 -1.54
C GLN A 42 -6.13 4.01 -0.68
N ALA A 43 -6.58 4.22 0.56
CA ALA A 43 -5.94 5.17 1.48
C ALA A 43 -4.48 4.80 1.77
N LYS A 44 -4.20 3.51 2.04
CA LYS A 44 -2.81 3.03 2.22
C LYS A 44 -1.97 3.25 0.97
N ARG A 45 -2.53 3.00 -0.22
CA ARG A 45 -1.84 3.21 -1.50
C ARG A 45 -1.53 4.68 -1.76
N LEU A 46 -2.44 5.60 -1.41
CA LEU A 46 -2.24 7.05 -1.50
C LEU A 46 -1.14 7.55 -0.57
N ILE A 47 -1.05 7.02 0.65
CA ILE A 47 0.01 7.37 1.62
C ILE A 47 1.39 6.90 1.12
N HIS A 48 1.45 5.70 0.53
CA HIS A 48 2.71 5.15 -0.02
C HIS A 48 3.18 5.92 -1.27
N SER A 49 2.26 6.33 -2.15
CA SER A 49 2.63 7.16 -3.31
C SER A 49 3.15 8.53 -2.88
N ASP A 50 2.49 9.18 -1.91
CA ASP A 50 2.93 10.49 -1.39
C ASP A 50 4.35 10.41 -0.78
N THR A 51 4.64 9.34 -0.04
CA THR A 51 5.95 9.21 0.61
C THR A 51 7.09 9.02 -0.40
N THR A 52 6.86 8.24 -1.46
CA THR A 52 7.86 7.98 -2.51
C THR A 52 8.14 9.25 -3.32
N GLU A 53 7.08 9.92 -3.77
CA GLU A 53 7.20 11.17 -4.53
C GLU A 53 7.91 12.26 -3.73
N ARG A 54 7.66 12.33 -2.41
CA ARG A 54 8.33 13.28 -1.51
C ARG A 54 9.81 12.98 -1.27
N ILE A 55 10.19 11.69 -1.25
CA ILE A 55 11.60 11.28 -1.15
C ILE A 55 12.33 11.67 -2.44
N GLU A 56 11.77 11.34 -3.60
CA GLU A 56 12.37 11.64 -4.90
C GLU A 56 12.45 13.15 -5.18
N ALA A 57 11.47 13.92 -4.69
CA ALA A 57 11.45 15.38 -4.83
C ALA A 57 12.46 16.12 -3.92
N SER A 58 13.13 15.43 -2.99
CA SER A 58 14.08 16.04 -2.05
C SER A 58 15.54 15.74 -2.46
N PRO A 59 16.28 16.73 -3.00
CA PRO A 59 17.68 16.54 -3.38
C PRO A 59 18.57 16.10 -2.21
N ALA A 60 18.30 16.61 -1.00
CA ALA A 60 19.03 16.24 0.20
C ALA A 60 18.79 14.78 0.59
N MET A 61 17.56 14.28 0.42
CA MET A 61 17.24 12.87 0.69
C MET A 61 17.90 11.95 -0.34
N MET A 62 17.84 12.32 -1.61
CA MET A 62 18.49 11.55 -2.68
C MET A 62 20.01 11.47 -2.51
N GLU A 63 20.65 12.53 -2.01
CA GLU A 63 22.09 12.51 -1.71
C GLU A 63 22.43 11.57 -0.54
N ILE A 64 21.58 11.50 0.50
CA ILE A 64 21.74 10.55 1.60
C ILE A 64 21.65 9.11 1.09
N ILE A 65 20.65 8.82 0.24
CA ILE A 65 20.46 7.49 -0.37
C ILE A 65 21.68 7.12 -1.20
N ARG A 66 22.12 8.00 -2.10
CA ARG A 66 23.29 7.79 -2.97
C ARG A 66 24.55 7.50 -2.17
N ARG A 67 24.80 8.25 -1.09
CA ARG A 67 25.95 8.00 -0.20
C ARG A 67 25.84 6.66 0.50
N GLY A 68 24.67 6.30 0.99
CA GLY A 68 24.40 4.99 1.60
C GLY A 68 24.71 3.84 0.65
N ASP A 69 24.29 3.94 -0.61
CA ASP A 69 24.56 2.93 -1.64
C ASP A 69 26.06 2.76 -1.90
N GLU A 70 26.82 3.87 -1.97
CA GLU A 70 28.27 3.83 -2.11
C GLU A 70 28.97 3.19 -0.91
N GLU A 71 28.54 3.49 0.30
CA GLU A 71 29.09 2.92 1.54
C GLU A 71 28.83 1.41 1.62
N ILE A 72 27.63 0.97 1.25
CA ILE A 72 27.27 -0.46 1.15
C ILE A 72 28.12 -1.16 0.09
N ALA A 73 28.23 -0.58 -1.12
CA ALA A 73 29.02 -1.16 -2.21
C ALA A 73 30.51 -1.29 -1.85
N ARG A 74 31.04 -0.37 -1.03
CA ARG A 74 32.43 -0.39 -0.53
C ARG A 74 32.60 -1.26 0.72
N GLY A 75 31.54 -1.87 1.26
CA GLY A 75 31.60 -2.64 2.50
C GLY A 75 31.89 -1.81 3.74
N GLN A 76 31.59 -0.50 3.70
CA GLN A 76 31.83 0.48 4.77
C GLN A 76 30.65 0.58 5.74
N THR A 77 29.79 -0.44 5.81
CA THR A 77 28.69 -0.49 6.76
C THR A 77 29.13 -1.14 8.07
N PRO A 78 29.18 -0.41 9.19
CA PRO A 78 29.49 -1.02 10.47
C PRO A 78 28.41 -2.05 10.83
N PRO A 79 28.77 -3.20 11.40
CA PRO A 79 27.78 -4.14 11.90
C PRO A 79 27.03 -3.50 13.06
N ILE A 80 25.71 -3.36 12.90
CA ILE A 80 24.81 -2.85 13.94
C ILE A 80 24.22 -4.06 14.66
N LYS A 81 24.36 -4.12 15.98
CA LYS A 81 23.65 -5.12 16.79
C LYS A 81 22.24 -4.63 17.08
N LEU A 82 21.28 -5.55 17.14
CA LEU A 82 19.88 -5.17 17.35
C LEU A 82 19.70 -4.47 18.71
N GLU A 83 20.47 -4.87 19.72
CA GLU A 83 20.43 -4.30 21.08
C GLU A 83 20.86 -2.82 21.11
N ASP A 84 21.67 -2.38 20.13
CA ASP A 84 22.12 -0.98 20.03
C ASP A 84 21.02 -0.05 19.49
N LEU A 85 19.95 -0.60 18.89
CA LEU A 85 18.84 0.15 18.27
C LEU A 85 17.67 0.44 19.21
N TRP A 86 17.65 -0.15 20.41
CA TRP A 86 16.52 -0.08 21.37
C TRP A 86 16.87 0.64 22.69
N LYS A 87 17.77 1.63 22.65
CA LYS A 87 18.12 2.43 23.84
C LYS A 87 17.03 3.41 24.28
#